data_AF-A0A5M8SD88-F1
#
_entry.id   AF-A0A5M8SD88-F1
#
_cell.length_a   1.000
_cell.length_b   1.000
_cell.length_c   1.000
_cell.angle_alpha   90.00
_cell.angle_beta   90.00
_cell.angle_gamma   90.00
#
_symmetry.space_group_name_H-M   'P 1'
#
loop_
_entity.id
_entity.type
_entity.pdbx_description
1 polymer ?
#
loop_
_entity_poly.entity_id
_entity_poly.type
_entity_poly.pdbx_seq_one_letter_code
_entity_poly.pdbx_strand_id
1 'polypeptide(L)'
;MRSGPAATELWKFYDLGHGYCTYDFFDQCQHRMACAKCDFYVPKHSTGTLLLEGKTHLLRLLQEIPLGEAEQAAAEDGVAAYENLLLKLADVPTPAATRRQIRAELVQITSLRSG
;
A
#
# COMPACT_ATOMS: atom_id res chain seq x y z
N MET A 1 -11.95 5.87 -19.86
CA MET A 1 -12.16 5.60 -18.43
C MET A 1 -12.89 4.26 -18.31
N ARG A 2 -12.18 3.19 -17.93
CA ARG A 2 -12.80 1.93 -17.53
C ARG A 2 -12.55 1.78 -16.04
N SER A 3 -13.57 2.03 -15.23
CA SER A 3 -13.59 1.59 -13.84
C SER A 3 -13.65 0.06 -13.87
N GLY A 4 -12.54 -0.60 -13.52
CA GLY A 4 -12.44 -2.06 -13.44
C GLY A 4 -12.99 -2.54 -12.10
N PRO A 5 -13.72 -3.67 -12.07
CA PRO A 5 -14.52 -4.10 -10.93
C PRO A 5 -13.66 -4.40 -9.70
N ALA A 6 -14.21 -4.09 -8.54
CA ALA A 6 -13.65 -4.36 -7.22
C ALA A 6 -13.05 -5.78 -7.12
N ALA A 7 -11.77 -5.87 -6.74
CA ALA A 7 -11.17 -6.98 -6.00
C ALA A 7 -11.52 -8.44 -6.41
N THR A 8 -11.87 -8.73 -7.66
CA THR A 8 -12.48 -10.04 -7.95
C THR A 8 -11.51 -11.21 -7.85
N GLU A 9 -10.20 -11.01 -8.04
CA GLU A 9 -9.21 -12.10 -7.92
C GLU A 9 -7.85 -11.60 -7.44
N LEU A 10 -7.76 -11.22 -6.15
CA LEU A 10 -6.50 -10.80 -5.49
C LEU A 10 -5.34 -11.79 -5.68
N TRP A 11 -5.63 -13.08 -5.92
CA TRP A 11 -4.61 -14.11 -6.20
C TRP A 11 -3.84 -13.89 -7.52
N LYS A 12 -4.34 -13.03 -8.41
CA LYS A 12 -3.67 -12.66 -9.67
C LYS A 12 -2.62 -11.58 -9.51
N PHE A 13 -2.58 -10.89 -8.38
CA PHE A 13 -1.66 -9.76 -8.17
C PHE A 13 -0.37 -10.20 -7.49
N TYR A 14 0.73 -9.56 -7.85
CA TYR A 14 2.01 -9.83 -7.20
C TYR A 14 2.04 -9.18 -5.82
N ASP A 15 2.29 -9.97 -4.78
CA ASP A 15 2.36 -9.48 -3.39
C ASP A 15 3.71 -8.79 -3.11
N LEU A 16 3.65 -7.54 -2.65
CA LEU A 16 4.82 -6.70 -2.33
C LEU A 16 5.03 -6.53 -0.81
N GLY A 17 4.37 -7.34 0.02
CA GLY A 17 4.34 -7.21 1.47
C GLY A 17 3.30 -6.19 1.93
N HIS A 18 3.50 -4.91 1.63
CA HIS A 18 2.63 -3.79 2.06
C HIS A 18 1.51 -3.43 1.05
N GLY A 19 1.50 -4.09 -0.11
CA GLY A 19 0.57 -3.82 -1.20
C GLY A 19 0.63 -4.91 -2.25
N TYR A 20 -0.01 -4.64 -3.37
CA TYR A 20 -0.06 -5.50 -4.54
C TYR A 20 0.38 -4.73 -5.78
N CYS A 21 1.04 -5.40 -6.72
CA CYS A 21 1.18 -4.93 -8.09
C CYS A 21 0.12 -5.59 -8.96
N THR A 22 -0.67 -4.78 -9.67
CA THR A 22 -1.71 -5.24 -10.60
C THR A 22 -1.23 -5.30 -12.05
N TYR A 23 0.07 -5.08 -12.30
CA TYR A 23 0.64 -5.19 -13.64
C TYR A 23 0.90 -6.65 -13.99
N ASP A 24 0.30 -7.11 -15.10
CA ASP A 24 0.35 -8.51 -15.53
C ASP A 24 1.77 -9.02 -15.81
N PHE A 25 2.70 -8.13 -16.17
CA PHE A 25 4.10 -8.46 -16.48
C PHE A 25 5.06 -7.91 -15.42
N PHE A 26 4.78 -8.20 -14.14
CA PHE A 26 5.59 -7.72 -13.02
C PHE A 26 7.09 -8.06 -13.16
N ASP A 27 7.41 -9.23 -13.69
CA ASP A 27 8.78 -9.70 -13.96
C ASP A 27 9.56 -8.79 -14.92
N GLN A 28 8.86 -8.09 -15.81
CA GLN A 28 9.41 -7.14 -16.77
C GLN A 28 9.29 -5.68 -16.30
N CYS A 29 8.68 -5.42 -15.14
CA CYS A 29 8.44 -4.06 -14.67
C CYS A 29 9.76 -3.38 -14.26
N GLN A 30 10.08 -2.25 -14.91
CA GLN A 30 11.21 -1.40 -14.55
C GLN A 30 11.11 -0.84 -13.12
N HIS A 31 9.89 -0.73 -12.59
CA HIS A 31 9.61 -0.20 -11.25
C HIS A 31 9.54 -1.29 -10.17
N ARG A 32 9.98 -2.54 -10.41
CA ARG A 32 9.84 -3.64 -9.43
C ARG A 32 10.39 -3.33 -8.04
N MET A 33 11.41 -2.47 -7.93
CA MET A 33 12.00 -2.02 -6.65
C MET A 33 11.44 -0.69 -6.12
N ALA A 34 10.61 0.00 -6.90
CA ALA A 34 10.03 1.30 -6.56
C ALA A 34 8.50 1.30 -6.75
N CYS A 35 7.87 0.13 -6.64
CA CYS A 35 6.51 -0.10 -7.12
C CYS A 35 5.47 0.77 -6.39
N ALA A 36 5.69 1.13 -5.11
CA ALA A 36 4.77 1.95 -4.32
C ALA A 36 4.42 3.32 -4.93
N LYS A 37 5.22 3.83 -5.87
CA LYS A 37 4.97 5.08 -6.60
C LYS A 37 4.32 4.87 -7.98
N CYS A 38 4.09 3.63 -8.40
CA CYS A 38 3.57 3.29 -9.71
C CYS A 38 2.03 3.22 -9.72
N ASP A 39 1.40 3.51 -10.86
CA ASP A 39 -0.06 3.48 -11.00
C ASP A 39 -0.66 2.10 -10.72
N PHE A 40 0.07 1.03 -11.09
CA PHE A 40 -0.31 -0.37 -10.86
C PHE A 40 -0.21 -0.82 -9.39
N TYR A 41 0.28 0.05 -8.49
CA TYR A 41 0.34 -0.28 -7.07
C TYR A 41 -1.02 -0.07 -6.39
N VAL A 42 -1.46 -1.09 -5.67
CA VAL A 42 -2.65 -1.06 -4.83
C VAL A 42 -2.23 -1.35 -3.39
N PRO A 43 -2.42 -0.41 -2.44
CA PRO A 43 -2.08 -0.65 -1.04
C PRO A 43 -2.97 -1.73 -0.42
N LYS A 44 -2.41 -2.50 0.52
CA LYS A 44 -3.21 -3.41 1.35
C LYS A 44 -4.02 -2.61 2.36
N HIS A 45 -5.20 -3.11 2.70
CA HIS A 45 -6.04 -2.51 3.73
C HIS A 45 -5.30 -2.30 5.06
N SER A 46 -4.49 -3.29 5.48
CA SER A 46 -3.69 -3.23 6.71
C SER A 46 -2.67 -2.09 6.76
N THR A 47 -2.37 -1.46 5.63
CA THR A 47 -1.41 -0.35 5.52
C THR A 47 -2.08 1.02 5.71
N GLY A 48 -3.41 1.10 5.71
CA GLY A 48 -4.14 2.38 5.80
C GLY A 48 -3.78 3.24 7.00
N THR A 49 -3.73 2.65 8.21
CA THR A 49 -3.35 3.38 9.43
C THR A 49 -1.91 3.89 9.36
N LEU A 50 -0.99 3.10 8.80
CA LEU A 50 0.41 3.51 8.63
C LEU A 50 0.55 4.68 7.66
N LEU A 51 -0.25 4.71 6.59
CA LEU A 51 -0.29 5.83 5.65
C LEU A 51 -0.82 7.11 6.29
N LEU A 52 -1.87 7.01 7.13
CA LEU A 52 -2.41 8.15 7.88
C LEU A 52 -1.39 8.73 8.86
N GLU A 53 -0.70 7.85 9.59
CA GLU A 53 0.36 8.25 10.52
C GLU A 53 1.52 8.92 9.77
N GLY A 54 2.00 8.30 8.69
CA GLY A 54 3.06 8.85 7.85
C GLY A 54 2.70 10.21 7.24
N LYS A 55 1.46 10.38 6.76
CA LYS A 55 0.97 11.67 6.24
C LYS A 55 0.96 12.74 7.32
N THR A 56 0.45 12.39 8.51
CA THR A 56 0.43 13.31 9.67
C THR A 56 1.85 13.73 10.05
N HIS A 57 2.80 12.81 10.03
CA HIS A 57 4.20 13.12 10.28
C HIS A 57 4.78 14.10 9.25
N LEU A 58 4.58 13.87 7.95
CA LEU A 58 5.07 14.78 6.91
C LEU A 58 4.46 16.19 7.01
N LEU A 59 3.16 16.29 7.33
CA LEU A 59 2.51 17.58 7.54
C LEU A 59 3.10 18.33 8.74
N ARG A 60 3.43 17.63 9.83
CA ARG A 60 4.15 18.23 10.96
C ARG A 60 5.56 18.64 10.58
N LEU A 61 6.28 17.80 9.83
CA LEU A 61 7.62 18.11 9.35
C LEU A 61 7.66 19.43 8.57
N LEU A 62 6.69 19.63 7.68
CA LEU A 62 6.50 20.87 6.90
C LEU A 62 6.19 22.11 7.76
N GLN A 63 5.61 21.92 8.95
CA GLN A 63 5.21 23.03 9.84
C GLN A 63 6.23 23.34 10.94
N GLU A 64 6.91 22.31 11.44
CA GLU A 64 7.70 22.38 12.67
C GLU A 64 9.21 22.50 12.40
N ILE A 65 9.68 22.08 11.23
CA ILE A 65 11.11 22.06 10.88
C ILE A 65 11.39 23.04 9.74
N PRO A 66 12.43 23.89 9.83
CA PRO A 66 12.87 24.70 8.71
C PRO A 66 13.56 23.80 7.67
N LEU A 67 12.80 23.37 6.67
CA LEU A 67 13.28 22.55 5.56
C LEU A 67 13.92 23.41 4.47
N GLY A 68 14.94 22.87 3.81
CA GLY A 68 15.41 23.40 2.53
C GLY A 68 14.40 23.15 1.41
N GLU A 69 14.51 23.86 0.30
CA GLU A 69 13.58 23.76 -0.85
C GLU A 69 13.40 22.31 -1.34
N ALA A 70 14.51 21.57 -1.48
CA ALA A 70 14.45 20.18 -1.92
C ALA A 70 13.78 19.24 -0.90
N GLU A 71 13.98 19.49 0.39
CA GLU A 71 13.37 18.71 1.47
C GLU A 71 11.87 19.00 1.58
N GLN A 72 11.48 20.27 1.43
CA GLN A 72 10.09 20.69 1.38
C GLN A 72 9.37 20.04 0.19
N ALA A 73 9.94 20.13 -1.02
CA ALA A 73 9.36 19.50 -2.21
C ALA A 73 9.20 17.97 -2.03
N ALA A 74 10.20 17.30 -1.45
CA ALA A 74 10.12 15.87 -1.17
C ALA A 74 9.03 15.52 -0.14
N ALA A 75 8.82 16.35 0.87
CA ALA A 75 7.77 16.16 1.86
C ALA A 75 6.37 16.40 1.27
N GLU A 76 6.21 17.42 0.43
CA GLU A 76 4.97 17.72 -0.30
C GLU A 76 4.61 16.58 -1.28
N ASP A 77 5.58 16.10 -2.06
CA ASP A 77 5.43 14.94 -2.93
C ASP A 77 5.03 13.68 -2.13
N GLY A 78 5.61 13.50 -0.95
CA GLY A 78 5.27 12.42 -0.03
C GLY A 78 3.83 12.50 0.49
N VAL A 79 3.36 13.70 0.85
CA VAL A 79 1.97 13.94 1.25
C VAL A 79 1.01 13.60 0.11
N ALA A 80 1.28 14.09 -1.10
CA ALA A 80 0.46 13.80 -2.28
C ALA A 80 0.44 12.30 -2.61
N ALA A 81 1.58 11.62 -2.48
CA ALA A 81 1.65 10.17 -2.66
C ALA A 81 0.79 9.43 -1.64
N TYR A 82 0.85 9.78 -0.35
CA TYR A 82 0.01 9.15 0.68
C TYR A 82 -1.47 9.45 0.51
N GLU A 83 -1.85 10.64 0.06
CA GLU A 83 -3.24 10.96 -0.28
C GLU A 83 -3.78 10.07 -1.40
N ASN A 84 -3.02 9.90 -2.48
CA ASN A 84 -3.39 9.01 -3.57
C ASN A 84 -3.54 7.55 -3.12
N LEU A 85 -2.66 7.08 -2.23
CA LEU A 85 -2.77 5.72 -1.67
C LEU A 85 -4.00 5.57 -0.75
N LEU A 86 -4.32 6.59 0.05
CA LEU A 86 -5.50 6.57 0.91
C LEU A 86 -6.80 6.60 0.09
N LEU A 87 -6.84 7.34 -1.01
CA LEU A 87 -7.97 7.30 -1.96
C LEU A 87 -8.18 5.90 -2.54
N LYS A 88 -7.10 5.18 -2.88
CA LYS A 88 -7.18 3.78 -3.33
C LYS A 88 -7.74 2.82 -2.27
N LEU A 89 -7.71 3.20 -0.98
CA LEU A 89 -8.26 2.40 0.12
C LEU A 89 -9.70 2.77 0.51
N ALA A 90 -10.22 3.91 0.05
CA ALA A 90 -11.50 4.45 0.52
C ALA A 90 -12.69 3.50 0.30
N ASP A 91 -12.63 2.66 -0.74
CA ASP A 91 -13.70 1.74 -1.12
C ASP A 91 -13.45 0.27 -0.71
N VAL A 92 -12.42 0.00 0.11
CA VAL A 92 -12.06 -1.38 0.50
C VAL A 92 -12.60 -1.69 1.91
N PRO A 93 -13.48 -2.71 2.07
CA PRO A 93 -13.99 -3.11 3.38
C PRO A 93 -12.86 -3.51 4.34
N THR A 94 -12.91 -3.02 5.59
CA THR A 94 -11.98 -3.35 6.67
C THR A 94 -12.42 -4.62 7.42
N PRO A 95 -11.67 -5.74 7.38
CA PRO A 95 -11.92 -6.85 8.29
C PRO A 95 -11.34 -6.52 9.67
N ALA A 96 -12.17 -6.54 10.72
CA ALA A 96 -11.70 -6.46 12.09
C ALA A 96 -11.22 -7.86 12.55
N ALA A 97 -9.89 -8.08 12.57
CA ALA A 97 -9.29 -9.31 13.06
C ALA A 97 -8.21 -9.03 14.12
N THR A 98 -8.10 -9.90 15.12
CA THR A 98 -7.07 -9.81 16.17
C THR A 98 -5.76 -10.46 15.74
N ARG A 99 -4.64 -10.06 16.35
CA ARG A 99 -3.30 -10.64 16.08
C ARG A 99 -3.26 -12.16 16.25
N ARG A 100 -4.03 -12.71 17.21
CA ARG A 100 -4.11 -14.17 17.44
C ARG A 100 -4.79 -14.90 16.27
N GLN A 101 -5.85 -14.31 15.71
CA GLN A 101 -6.58 -14.86 14.57
C GLN A 101 -5.71 -14.85 13.30
N ILE A 102 -5.05 -13.72 13.00
CA ILE A 102 -4.13 -13.61 11.85
C ILE A 102 -3.00 -14.65 11.92
N ARG A 103 -2.42 -14.87 13.11
CA ARG A 103 -1.36 -15.86 13.30
C ARG A 103 -1.85 -17.29 13.05
N ALA A 104 -3.07 -17.62 13.47
CA ALA A 104 -3.64 -18.95 13.26
C ALA A 104 -3.88 -19.24 11.77
N GLU A 105 -4.38 -18.26 11.02
CA GLU A 105 -4.59 -18.37 9.56
C GLU A 105 -3.28 -18.60 8.80
N LEU A 106 -2.21 -17.87 9.14
CA LEU A 106 -0.88 -18.06 8.53
C LEU A 106 -0.34 -19.48 8.73
N VAL A 107 -0.52 -20.06 9.91
CA VAL A 107 -0.10 -21.44 10.20
C VAL A 107 -0.85 -22.44 9.32
N GLN A 108 -2.16 -22.24 9.09
CA GLN A 108 -2.94 -23.11 8.21
C GLN A 108 -2.47 -23.03 6.75
N ILE A 109 -2.15 -21.84 6.24
CA ILE A 109 -1.61 -21.66 4.89
C ILE A 109 -0.29 -22.43 4.71
N THR A 110 0.61 -22.40 5.70
CA THR A 110 1.87 -23.15 5.64
C THR A 110 1.70 -24.67 5.70
N SER A 111 0.66 -25.15 6.38
CA SER A 111 0.36 -26.58 6.46
C SER A 111 -0.14 -27.16 5.14
N LEU A 112 -0.85 -26.37 4.33
CA LEU A 112 -1.39 -26.78 3.03
C LEU A 112 -0.33 -26.92 1.93
N ARG A 113 0.89 -26.42 2.13
CA ARG A 113 2.00 -26.51 1.16
C ARG A 113 2.89 -27.75 1.36
N SER A 114 2.69 -28.48 2.45
CA SER A 114 3.49 -29.65 2.84
C SER A 114 2.80 -30.99 2.55
N GLY A 115 1.66 -30.96 1.85
CA GLY A 115 0.87 -32.14 1.46
C GLY A 115 0.77 -32.27 -0.05
#